data_AF-A0A6N9VGX1-F1
#
_entry.id   AF-A0A6N9VGX1-F1
#
_cell.length_a   1.000
_cell.length_b   1.000
_cell.length_c   1.000
_cell.angle_alpha   90.00
_cell.angle_beta   90.00
_cell.angle_gamma   90.00
#
_symmetry.space_group_name_H-M   'P 1'
#
loop_
_entity.id
_entity.type
_entity.pdbx_description
1 polymer ?
#
loop_
_entity_poly.entity_id
_entity_poly.type
_entity_poly.pdbx_seq_one_letter_code
_entity_poly.pdbx_strand_id
1 'polypeptide(L)' 'DGAGNALVPCGRCRQLLYEAGGPQLLLRTPEGVRTLDAMLPQAFGAGHLTAQDAAGDA' A
#
# COMPACT_ATOMS: atom_id res chain seq x y z
N ASP A 1 6.59 -13.09 12.78
CA ASP A 1 5.97 -13.87 13.87
C ASP A 1 7.01 -14.38 14.89
N GLY A 2 8.12 -13.67 15.12
CA GLY A 2 9.21 -14.13 16.00
C GLY A 2 10.05 -15.29 15.45
N ALA A 3 9.51 -16.08 14.52
CA ALA A 3 10.18 -17.20 13.86
C ALA A 3 10.82 -16.85 12.51
N GLY A 4 10.72 -15.58 12.08
CA GLY A 4 11.27 -15.12 10.81
C GLY A 4 10.45 -15.49 9.58
N ASN A 5 9.22 -15.99 9.74
CA ASN A 5 8.36 -16.27 8.61
C ASN A 5 7.92 -14.98 7.93
N ALA A 6 7.72 -15.06 6.60
CA ALA A 6 7.19 -13.96 5.83
C ALA A 6 5.82 -13.54 6.38
N LEU A 7 5.67 -12.25 6.66
CA LEU A 7 4.41 -11.67 7.11
C LEU A 7 3.84 -10.78 6.02
N VAL A 8 2.51 -10.80 5.91
CA VAL A 8 1.79 -9.91 5.02
C VAL A 8 1.62 -8.55 5.70
N PRO A 9 1.96 -7.42 5.04
CA PRO A 9 1.75 -6.10 5.62
C PRO A 9 0.26 -5.84 5.83
N CYS A 10 -0.10 -5.17 6.92
CA CYS A 10 -1.46 -4.70 7.15
C CYS A 10 -1.84 -3.58 6.16
N GLY A 11 -3.12 -3.24 6.07
CA GLY A 11 -3.61 -2.23 5.12
C GLY A 11 -2.87 -0.88 5.22
N ARG A 12 -2.64 -0.37 6.44
CA ARG A 12 -1.89 0.86 6.67
C ARG A 12 -0.45 0.80 6.13
N CYS A 13 0.25 -0.30 6.38
CA CYS A 13 1.61 -0.48 5.89
C CYS A 13 1.64 -0.57 4.36
N ARG A 14 0.66 -1.23 3.73
CA ARG A 14 0.55 -1.28 2.26
C ARG A 14 0.39 0.11 1.67
N GLN A 15 -0.41 0.97 2.29
CA GLN A 15 -0.58 2.36 1.85
C GLN A 15 0.74 3.16 1.94
N LEU A 16 1.46 3.07 3.06
CA LEU A 16 2.76 3.75 3.21
C LEU A 16 3.81 3.23 2.21
N LEU A 17 3.83 1.92 1.96
CA LEU A 17 4.69 1.33 0.95
C LEU A 17 4.30 1.77 -0.47
N TYR A 18 3.01 2.00 -0.72
CA TYR A 18 2.50 2.47 -2.02
C TYR A 18 2.94 3.88 -2.30
N GLU A 19 2.90 4.76 -1.30
CA GLU A 19 3.40 6.14 -1.41
C GLU A 19 4.90 6.20 -1.67
N ALA A 20 5.68 5.27 -1.10
CA ALA A 20 7.14 5.27 -1.25
C ALA A 20 7.64 4.53 -2.51
N GLY A 21 6.98 3.43 -2.90
CA GLY A 21 7.47 2.51 -3.92
C GLY A 21 6.54 2.31 -5.12
N GLY A 22 5.31 2.83 -5.05
CA GLY A 22 4.32 2.72 -6.12
C GLY A 22 3.79 1.30 -6.36
N PRO A 23 2.93 1.13 -7.39
CA PRO A 23 2.23 -0.12 -7.67
C PRO A 23 3.15 -1.30 -8.02
N GLN A 24 4.33 -1.02 -8.58
CA GLN A 24 5.29 -2.05 -9.04
C GLN A 24 6.25 -2.53 -7.94
N LEU A 25 6.15 -1.99 -6.72
CA LEU A 25 6.96 -2.47 -5.60
C LEU A 25 6.72 -3.96 -5.37
N LEU A 26 7.79 -4.76 -5.30
CA LEU A 26 7.72 -6.19 -5.09
C LEU A 26 7.76 -6.55 -3.60
N LEU A 27 6.81 -7.38 -3.16
CA LEU A 27 6.71 -7.89 -1.80
C LEU A 27 6.87 -9.41 -1.79
N ARG A 28 7.67 -9.91 -0.85
CA ARG A 28 7.71 -11.34 -0.52
C ARG A 28 6.54 -11.66 0.41
N THR A 29 5.63 -12.52 -0.03
CA THR A 29 4.52 -13.06 0.78
C THR A 29 4.71 -14.56 1.01
N PRO A 30 3.94 -15.18 1.92
CA PRO A 30 3.92 -16.64 2.07
C PRO A 30 3.60 -17.40 0.77
N GLU A 31 2.85 -16.79 -0.14
CA GLU A 31 2.43 -17.34 -1.44
C GLU A 31 3.39 -16.98 -2.59
N GLY A 32 4.55 -16.40 -2.27
CA GLY A 32 5.60 -15.99 -3.22
C GLY A 32 5.69 -14.47 -3.41
N VAL A 33 6.41 -14.05 -4.43
CA VAL A 33 6.56 -12.62 -4.73
C VAL A 33 5.29 -12.09 -5.42
N ARG A 34 4.85 -10.90 -5.04
CA ARG A 34 3.70 -10.18 -5.63
C ARG A 34 4.05 -8.70 -5.79
N THR A 35 3.41 -8.02 -6.74
CA THR A 35 3.43 -6.55 -6.80
C THR A 35 2.54 -5.98 -5.71
N LEU A 36 2.80 -4.74 -5.29
CA LEU A 36 2.00 -4.06 -4.30
C LEU A 36 0.57 -3.79 -4.80
N ASP A 37 0.38 -3.53 -6.09
CA ASP A 37 -0.94 -3.37 -6.72
C ASP A 37 -1.84 -4.62 -6.54
N ALA A 38 -1.24 -5.82 -6.62
CA ALA A 38 -1.99 -7.07 -6.36
C ALA A 38 -2.41 -7.22 -4.88
N MET A 39 -1.73 -6.52 -3.95
CA MET A 39 -2.01 -6.58 -2.51
C MET A 39 -2.85 -5.39 -2.00
N LEU A 40 -2.88 -4.29 -2.75
CA LEU A 40 -3.63 -3.07 -2.45
C LEU A 40 -4.35 -2.59 -3.72
N PRO A 41 -5.35 -3.35 -4.20
CA PRO A 41 -6.08 -2.96 -5.39
C PRO A 41 -6.82 -1.65 -5.13
N GLN A 42 -6.86 -0.78 -6.15
CA GLN A 42 -7.52 0.52 -6.07
C GLN A 42 -6.98 1.40 -4.94
N ALA A 43 -5.66 1.42 -4.78
CA ALA A 43 -4.99 2.23 -3.76
C ALA A 43 -5.37 3.71 -3.88
N PHE A 44 -5.72 4.32 -2.74
CA PHE A 44 -5.84 5.76 -2.65
C PHE A 44 -4.46 6.42 -2.78
N GLY A 45 -4.38 7.65 -3.26
CA GLY A 45 -3.11 8.34 -3.48
C GLY A 45 -3.32 9.76 -3.97
N ALA A 46 -2.23 10.50 -4.20
CA ALA A 46 -2.28 11.93 -4.52
C ALA A 46 -3.20 12.30 -5.69
N GLY A 47 -3.32 11.44 -6.71
CA GLY A 47 -4.22 11.67 -7.86
C GLY A 47 -5.71 11.65 -7.52
N HIS A 48 -6.09 11.19 -6.33
CA HIS A 48 -7.47 11.20 -5.84
C HIS A 48 -7.80 12.48 -5.05
N LEU A 49 -6.81 13.28 -4.68
CA LEU A 49 -7.03 14.55 -4.00
C LEU A 49 -7.33 15.62 -5.06
N THR A 50 -8.58 16.05 -5.19
CA THR A 50 -8.89 17.27 -5.94
C THR A 50 -8.66 18.50 -5.06
N ALA A 51 -8.45 19.68 -5.65
CA ALA A 51 -8.18 20.91 -4.88
C ALA A 51 -9.30 21.29 -3.89
N GLN A 52 -10.48 20.70 -4.01
CA GLN A 52 -11.66 20.99 -3.17
C GLN A 52 -11.81 20.01 -1.99
N ASP A 53 -11.21 18.82 -2.07
CA ASP A 53 -11.28 17.80 -1.00
C ASP A 53 -10.28 18.07 0.14
N ALA A 54 -9.31 18.97 -0.08
CA ALA A 54 -8.33 19.39 0.92
C ALA A 54 -8.84 20.52 1.86
N ALA A 55 -10.00 21.11 1.55
CA ALA A 55 -10.53 22.30 2.22
C ALA A 55 -11.81 22.04 3.06
N GLY A 56 -12.14 20.78 3.35
CA GLY A 56 -13.40 20.40 3.99
C GLY A 56 -13.22 19.66 5.31
N ASP A 57 -12.80 20.37 6.36
CA ASP A 57 -13.26 20.19 7.76
C ASP A 57 -12.67 21.33 8.61
N ALA A 58 -13.39 22.46 8.66
CA ALA A 58 -13.16 23.57 9.57
C ALA A 58 -14.49 23.95 10.23
#